data_AF-A0A9E5TT23-F1
#
_entry.id   AF-A0A9E5TT23-F1
#
_cell.length_a   1.000
_cell.length_b   1.000
_cell.length_c   1.000
_cell.angle_alpha   90.00
_cell.angle_beta   90.00
_cell.angle_gamma   90.00
#
_symmetry.space_group_name_H-M   'P 1'
#
loop_
_entity.id
_entity.type
_entity.pdbx_description
1 polymer ?
#
loop_
_entity_poly.entity_id
_entity_poly.type
_entity_poly.pdbx_seq_one_letter_code
_entity_poly.pdbx_strand_id
1 'polypeptide(L)'
;RPILDRTSFVKYTMTRTFFIEQPERMPLNTAMLGVIITYLTEGIPQQVTVDWDLFSDRIQKIPTNAVDPAGPFPSYVTPGDNVLTWTNFLKNYQMPTVAKVTVDESLTRLNIPVASVLCLLALLPVALQIRKRRQDKRPMGLLLGLAVFLIAGSVFLFPYLKVSVARPSVIAPKMKNKEAVSVLHSLLKNIYRSFDFREEEDVYDRLATSASGDLLADIYLQNRKSLVVTQAGGARARVKEVEILDVAVEHLDDRPLGLLFYAKWTAMGTVGHWGHIHTRKNQYEAKITVESVGGVWKITDLELIEEKRIDPYAQPKA
;
A
#
# COMPACT_ATOMS: atom_id res chain seq x y z
N ARG A 1 -4.18 16.90 -22.60
CA ARG A 1 -3.24 17.35 -23.67
C ARG A 1 -2.09 16.35 -23.73
N PRO A 2 -1.55 16.01 -24.91
CA PRO A 2 -0.38 15.13 -25.00
C PRO A 2 0.83 15.76 -24.31
N ILE A 3 1.62 14.93 -23.65
CA ILE A 3 2.90 15.30 -23.06
C ILE A 3 3.99 14.63 -23.90
N LEU A 4 4.90 15.42 -24.46
CA LEU A 4 6.11 14.88 -25.07
C LEU A 4 7.03 14.40 -23.95
N ASP A 5 7.02 13.09 -23.70
CA ASP A 5 7.70 12.48 -22.56
C ASP A 5 9.18 12.27 -22.86
N ARG A 6 9.53 11.87 -24.09
CA ARG A 6 10.93 11.71 -24.50
C ARG A 6 11.15 11.78 -26.01
N THR A 7 12.29 12.34 -26.40
CA THR A 7 12.85 12.23 -27.75
C THR A 7 14.33 11.84 -27.63
N SER A 8 14.75 10.72 -28.22
CA SER A 8 16.16 10.30 -28.18
C SER A 8 16.51 9.39 -29.34
N PHE A 9 17.79 9.33 -29.71
CA PHE A 9 18.28 8.38 -30.70
C PHE A 9 18.19 6.96 -30.16
N VAL A 10 17.77 6.04 -31.03
CA VAL A 10 17.62 4.62 -30.70
C VAL A 10 18.47 3.75 -31.61
N LYS A 11 18.93 2.63 -31.05
CA LYS A 11 19.53 1.53 -31.80
C LYS A 11 18.56 0.37 -31.84
N TYR A 12 18.42 -0.21 -33.03
CA TYR A 12 17.69 -1.45 -33.25
C TYR A 12 18.69 -2.58 -33.49
N THR A 13 18.56 -3.67 -32.74
CA THR A 13 19.26 -4.94 -32.97
C THR A 13 18.23 -6.03 -33.23
N MET A 14 18.69 -7.21 -33.66
CA MET A 14 17.83 -8.39 -33.83
C MET A 14 17.12 -8.81 -32.53
N THR A 15 17.61 -8.38 -31.37
CA THR A 15 17.13 -8.82 -30.06
C THR A 15 16.54 -7.70 -29.21
N ARG A 16 16.83 -6.43 -29.51
CA ARG A 16 16.34 -5.30 -28.71
C ARG A 16 16.35 -3.98 -29.48
N THR A 17 15.42 -3.10 -29.11
CA THR A 17 15.51 -1.66 -29.37
C THR A 17 15.88 -0.96 -28.08
N PHE A 18 16.85 -0.07 -28.09
CA PHE A 18 17.25 0.67 -26.88
C PHE A 18 17.69 2.08 -27.20
N PHE A 19 17.56 2.96 -26.20
CA PHE A 19 18.01 4.34 -26.31
C PHE A 19 19.51 4.45 -26.14
N ILE A 20 20.11 5.41 -26.84
CA ILE A 20 21.51 5.76 -26.67
C ILE A 20 21.63 6.67 -25.45
N GLU A 21 22.21 6.16 -24.37
CA GLU A 21 22.43 6.91 -23.13
C GLU A 21 23.72 7.74 -23.16
N GLN A 22 24.77 7.20 -23.80
CA GLN A 22 26.04 7.89 -23.96
C GLN A 22 26.19 8.38 -25.41
N PRO A 23 26.55 9.66 -25.63
CA PRO A 23 26.74 10.19 -26.98
C PRO A 23 27.76 9.36 -27.77
N GLU A 24 27.37 8.95 -28.96
CA GLU A 24 28.22 8.22 -29.90
C GLU A 24 28.08 8.81 -31.30
N ARG A 25 29.11 8.67 -32.14
CA ARG A 25 29.03 9.09 -33.55
C ARG A 25 28.12 8.12 -34.31
N MET A 26 27.17 8.68 -35.07
CA MET A 26 26.22 7.91 -35.88
C MET A 26 26.01 8.56 -37.25
N PRO A 27 25.93 7.78 -38.34
CA PRO A 27 25.53 8.29 -39.64
C PRO A 27 24.06 8.75 -39.64
N LEU A 28 23.81 9.97 -40.12
CA LEU A 28 22.47 10.58 -40.16
C LEU A 28 21.46 9.77 -40.99
N ASN A 29 21.92 9.11 -42.05
CA ASN A 29 21.07 8.32 -42.95
C ASN A 29 20.56 7.01 -42.33
N THR A 30 21.17 6.54 -41.25
CA THR A 30 20.77 5.33 -40.50
C THR A 30 20.28 5.66 -39.10
N ALA A 31 20.28 6.95 -38.73
CA ALA A 31 19.88 7.38 -37.41
C ALA A 31 18.37 7.18 -37.23
N MET A 32 18.00 6.57 -36.12
CA MET A 32 16.61 6.37 -35.75
C MET A 32 16.28 7.24 -34.54
N LEU A 33 15.14 7.94 -34.60
CA LEU A 33 14.63 8.74 -33.50
C LEU A 33 13.45 8.01 -32.85
N GLY A 34 13.52 7.79 -31.53
CA GLY A 34 12.39 7.34 -30.72
C GLY A 34 11.68 8.53 -30.10
N VAL A 35 10.35 8.53 -30.15
CA VAL A 35 9.49 9.59 -29.59
C VAL A 35 8.43 8.95 -28.70
N ILE A 36 8.38 9.33 -27.43
CA ILE A 36 7.37 8.89 -26.46
C ILE A 36 6.40 10.05 -26.21
N ILE A 37 5.11 9.80 -26.43
CA ILE A 37 4.03 10.73 -26.15
C ILE A 37 3.09 10.09 -25.12
N THR A 38 2.80 10.81 -24.04
CA THR A 38 1.90 10.35 -22.98
C THR A 38 0.59 11.12 -23.00
N TYR A 39 -0.52 10.40 -22.81
CA TYR A 39 -1.84 10.96 -22.58
C TYR A 39 -2.31 10.55 -21.19
N LEU A 40 -2.65 11.54 -20.35
CA LEU A 40 -3.20 11.29 -19.02
C LEU A 40 -4.72 11.14 -19.09
N THR A 41 -5.24 10.12 -18.41
CA THR A 41 -6.67 9.80 -18.32
C THR A 41 -7.02 9.48 -16.86
N GLU A 42 -8.24 9.76 -16.43
CA GLU A 42 -8.69 9.47 -15.05
C GLU A 42 -8.79 7.97 -14.74
N GLY A 43 -8.98 7.16 -15.77
CA GLY A 43 -9.02 5.71 -15.70
C GLY A 43 -8.52 5.07 -16.98
N ILE A 44 -8.61 3.74 -17.08
CA ILE A 44 -8.23 3.04 -18.31
C ILE A 44 -9.26 3.35 -19.40
N PRO A 45 -8.86 3.92 -20.55
CA PRO A 45 -9.78 4.22 -21.64
C PRO A 45 -10.40 2.95 -22.21
N GLN A 46 -11.59 3.05 -22.79
CA GLN A 46 -12.22 1.91 -23.48
C GLN A 46 -11.51 1.58 -24.80
N GLN A 47 -10.93 2.58 -25.46
CA GLN A 47 -10.25 2.44 -26.73
C GLN A 47 -9.13 3.48 -26.86
N VAL A 48 -8.04 3.09 -27.53
CA VAL A 48 -6.94 3.97 -27.93
C VAL A 48 -6.66 3.72 -29.40
N THR A 49 -6.59 4.79 -30.20
CA THR A 49 -6.22 4.72 -31.61
C THR A 49 -4.95 5.52 -31.88
N VAL A 50 -4.15 5.06 -32.84
CA VAL A 50 -2.97 5.77 -33.35
C VAL A 50 -3.02 5.76 -34.86
N ASP A 51 -3.20 6.94 -35.45
CA ASP A 51 -3.14 7.14 -36.89
C ASP A 51 -1.68 7.31 -37.33
N TRP A 52 -1.24 6.54 -38.33
CA TRP A 52 0.12 6.59 -38.84
C TRP A 52 0.14 6.97 -40.32
N ASP A 53 0.66 8.14 -40.65
CA ASP A 53 0.70 8.63 -42.05
C ASP A 53 2.13 8.73 -42.63
N LEU A 54 3.15 8.30 -41.89
CA LEU A 54 4.56 8.43 -42.27
C LEU A 54 5.05 7.23 -43.10
N PHE A 55 4.33 6.89 -44.17
CA PHE A 55 4.75 5.88 -45.14
C PHE A 55 5.70 6.46 -46.19
N SER A 56 6.46 5.59 -46.86
CA SER A 56 7.29 5.96 -48.02
C SER A 56 7.25 4.86 -49.07
N ASP A 57 7.67 5.13 -50.31
CA ASP A 57 7.72 4.13 -51.39
C ASP A 57 8.47 2.85 -51.01
N ARG A 58 9.41 2.95 -50.05
CA ARG A 58 10.20 1.82 -49.55
C ARG A 58 9.60 1.16 -48.30
N ILE A 59 8.77 1.87 -47.54
CA ILE A 59 8.23 1.41 -46.26
C ILE A 59 6.71 1.52 -46.30
N GLN A 60 6.08 0.40 -46.64
CA GLN A 60 4.63 0.27 -46.83
C GLN A 60 3.96 -0.56 -45.72
N LYS A 61 4.74 -1.10 -44.77
CA LYS A 61 4.26 -1.91 -43.66
C LYS A 61 5.06 -1.60 -42.40
N ILE A 62 4.37 -1.17 -41.35
CA ILE A 62 4.98 -0.76 -40.09
C ILE A 62 4.54 -1.74 -38.99
N PRO A 63 5.48 -2.42 -38.30
CA PRO A 63 5.14 -3.25 -37.16
C PRO A 63 4.67 -2.38 -35.99
N THR A 64 3.62 -2.83 -35.30
CA THR A 64 3.04 -2.15 -34.15
C THR A 64 2.84 -3.14 -33.00
N ASN A 65 2.75 -2.64 -31.77
CA ASN A 65 2.47 -3.47 -30.60
C ASN A 65 1.67 -2.66 -29.59
N ALA A 66 0.49 -3.15 -29.22
CA ALA A 66 -0.27 -2.61 -28.09
C ALA A 66 -0.02 -3.50 -26.86
N VAL A 67 0.14 -2.93 -25.67
CA VAL A 67 0.46 -3.71 -24.46
C VAL A 67 -0.44 -3.26 -23.32
N ASP A 68 -1.12 -4.23 -22.71
CA ASP A 68 -1.88 -4.04 -21.48
C ASP A 68 -1.58 -5.19 -20.49
N PRO A 69 -2.25 -5.27 -19.31
CA PRO A 69 -2.05 -6.37 -18.36
C PRO A 69 -2.33 -7.78 -18.90
N ALA A 70 -3.19 -7.95 -19.91
CA ALA A 70 -3.53 -9.24 -20.50
C ALA A 70 -2.49 -9.72 -21.52
N GLY A 71 -1.67 -8.82 -22.06
CA GLY A 71 -0.49 -9.19 -22.82
C GLY A 71 -0.09 -8.17 -23.88
N PRO A 72 0.99 -8.46 -24.62
CA PRO A 72 1.28 -7.77 -25.86
C PRO A 72 0.33 -8.25 -26.97
N PHE A 73 -0.08 -7.31 -27.83
CA PHE A 73 -0.90 -7.50 -29.01
C PHE A 73 -0.12 -6.96 -30.22
N PRO A 74 0.78 -7.78 -30.80
CA PRO A 74 1.54 -7.39 -31.97
C PRO A 74 0.64 -7.32 -33.20
N SER A 75 0.83 -6.30 -34.02
CA SER A 75 0.11 -6.09 -35.28
C SER A 75 0.97 -5.31 -36.28
N TYR A 76 0.37 -4.79 -37.33
CA TYR A 76 1.02 -3.90 -38.28
C TYR A 76 0.01 -2.95 -38.90
N VAL A 77 0.48 -1.80 -39.37
CA VAL A 77 -0.31 -0.85 -40.16
C VAL A 77 0.25 -0.71 -41.58
N THR A 78 -0.62 -0.37 -42.52
CA THR A 78 -0.31 -0.18 -43.96
C THR A 78 -1.04 1.06 -44.47
N PRO A 79 -0.74 1.60 -45.67
CA PRO A 79 -1.45 2.77 -46.18
C PRO A 79 -2.97 2.57 -46.35
N GLY A 80 -3.44 1.34 -46.57
CA GLY A 80 -4.87 1.02 -46.65
C GLY A 80 -5.53 0.73 -45.30
N ASP A 81 -4.74 0.58 -44.24
CA ASP A 81 -5.18 0.33 -42.86
C ASP A 81 -4.14 0.94 -41.91
N ASN A 82 -4.20 2.27 -41.78
CA ASN A 82 -3.17 3.08 -41.15
C ASN A 82 -3.42 3.34 -39.65
N VAL A 83 -4.47 2.74 -39.08
CA VAL A 83 -4.92 3.00 -37.72
C VAL A 83 -4.64 1.80 -36.82
N LEU A 84 -3.71 1.95 -35.88
CA LEU A 84 -3.57 0.99 -34.80
C LEU A 84 -4.69 1.22 -33.77
N THR A 85 -5.48 0.19 -33.48
CA THR A 85 -6.54 0.26 -32.46
C THR A 85 -6.25 -0.72 -31.32
N TRP A 86 -6.23 -0.22 -30.09
CA TRP A 86 -6.29 -1.02 -28.87
C TRP A 86 -7.66 -0.85 -28.22
N THR A 87 -8.29 -1.95 -27.82
CA THR A 87 -9.60 -1.96 -27.14
C THR A 87 -9.47 -2.62 -25.79
N ASN A 88 -10.03 -1.99 -24.76
CA ASN A 88 -10.00 -2.51 -23.41
C ASN A 88 -11.01 -3.66 -23.21
N PHE A 89 -10.50 -4.86 -22.99
CA PHE A 89 -11.29 -6.05 -22.64
C PHE A 89 -11.14 -6.46 -21.16
N LEU A 90 -10.48 -5.63 -20.33
CA LEU A 90 -10.24 -5.92 -18.92
C LEU A 90 -11.53 -5.78 -18.10
N LYS A 91 -12.07 -6.90 -17.60
CA LYS A 91 -13.31 -6.89 -16.80
C LYS A 91 -13.10 -6.61 -15.31
N ASN A 92 -12.01 -7.16 -14.75
CA ASN A 92 -11.75 -7.16 -13.30
C ASN A 92 -10.48 -6.38 -12.93
N TYR A 93 -10.00 -5.51 -13.82
CA TYR A 93 -8.81 -4.73 -13.53
C TYR A 93 -9.16 -3.56 -12.60
N GLN A 94 -8.59 -3.58 -11.40
CA GLN A 94 -8.64 -2.45 -10.49
C GLN A 94 -7.32 -1.69 -10.55
N MET A 95 -7.42 -0.37 -10.77
CA MET A 95 -6.28 0.52 -10.62
C MET A 95 -5.69 0.34 -9.21
N PRO A 96 -4.36 0.18 -9.07
CA PRO A 96 -3.73 0.07 -7.77
C PRO A 96 -4.04 1.32 -6.93
N THR A 97 -4.69 1.15 -5.79
CA THR A 97 -4.92 2.21 -4.81
C THR A 97 -4.12 1.97 -3.53
N VAL A 98 -3.84 3.06 -2.82
CA VAL A 98 -3.24 3.08 -1.48
C VAL A 98 -4.35 3.32 -0.47
N ALA A 99 -4.46 2.47 0.55
CA ALA A 99 -5.52 2.54 1.55
C ALA A 99 -4.94 2.73 2.96
N LYS A 100 -5.58 3.59 3.77
CA LYS A 100 -5.22 3.77 5.19
C LYS A 100 -5.43 2.45 5.93
N VAL A 101 -4.47 2.06 6.77
CA VAL A 101 -4.59 0.91 7.67
C VAL A 101 -5.00 1.46 9.04
N THR A 102 -6.29 1.43 9.37
CA THR A 102 -6.82 1.98 10.62
C THR A 102 -6.45 1.12 11.82
N VAL A 103 -6.17 1.76 12.96
CA VAL A 103 -6.00 1.03 14.22
C VAL A 103 -7.37 0.54 14.70
N ASP A 104 -7.45 -0.72 15.09
CA ASP A 104 -8.68 -1.28 15.67
C ASP A 104 -9.05 -0.52 16.96
N GLU A 105 -10.30 -0.06 17.04
CA GLU A 105 -10.83 0.59 18.23
C GLU A 105 -10.73 -0.31 19.47
N SER A 106 -10.75 -1.63 19.28
CA SER A 106 -10.58 -2.60 20.37
C SER A 106 -9.22 -2.48 21.06
N LEU A 107 -8.20 -1.88 20.42
CA LEU A 107 -6.88 -1.65 21.00
C LEU A 107 -6.81 -0.33 21.79
N THR A 108 -7.53 0.70 21.32
CA THR A 108 -7.43 2.07 21.82
C THR A 108 -8.58 2.49 22.73
N ARG A 109 -9.72 1.78 22.69
CA ARG A 109 -10.94 2.14 23.42
C ARG A 109 -11.44 1.00 24.29
N LEU A 110 -12.04 1.38 25.41
CA LEU A 110 -12.69 0.49 26.36
C LEU A 110 -14.17 0.87 26.45
N ASN A 111 -15.04 -0.09 26.15
CA ASN A 111 -16.48 0.12 26.21
C ASN A 111 -16.97 -0.20 27.63
N ILE A 112 -17.19 0.84 28.44
CA ILE A 112 -17.64 0.69 29.82
C ILE A 112 -19.17 0.68 29.85
N PRO A 113 -19.82 -0.38 30.38
CA PRO A 113 -21.27 -0.43 30.55
C PRO A 113 -21.67 0.42 31.77
N VAL A 114 -21.78 1.73 31.58
CA VAL A 114 -21.95 2.72 32.66
C VAL A 114 -23.18 2.42 33.51
N ALA A 115 -24.30 2.01 32.88
CA ALA A 115 -25.52 1.64 33.59
C ALA A 115 -25.29 0.45 34.56
N SER A 116 -24.58 -0.59 34.12
CA SER A 116 -24.22 -1.73 34.97
C SER A 116 -23.30 -1.34 36.11
N VAL A 117 -22.32 -0.47 35.84
CA VAL A 117 -21.40 0.05 36.87
C VAL A 117 -22.16 0.88 37.92
N LEU A 118 -23.08 1.74 37.50
CA LEU A 118 -23.91 2.52 38.41
C LEU A 118 -24.82 1.63 39.28
N CYS A 119 -25.43 0.60 38.70
CA CYS A 119 -26.22 -0.39 39.47
C CYS A 119 -25.36 -1.11 40.52
N LEU A 120 -24.12 -1.50 40.18
CA LEU A 120 -23.19 -2.13 41.12
C LEU A 120 -22.74 -1.16 42.22
N LEU A 121 -22.44 0.09 41.89
CA LEU A 121 -22.06 1.11 42.88
C LEU A 121 -23.21 1.40 43.86
N ALA A 122 -24.46 1.38 43.38
CA ALA A 122 -25.65 1.54 44.23
C ALA A 122 -25.85 0.39 45.23
N LEU A 123 -25.19 -0.78 45.07
CA LEU A 123 -25.23 -1.86 46.05
C LEU A 123 -24.45 -1.53 47.33
N LEU A 124 -23.43 -0.69 47.28
CA LEU A 124 -22.61 -0.32 48.44
C LEU A 124 -23.43 0.34 49.56
N PRO A 125 -24.22 1.42 49.33
CA PRO A 125 -25.05 2.01 50.38
C PRO A 125 -26.16 1.05 50.84
N VAL A 126 -26.73 0.24 49.94
CA VAL A 126 -27.74 -0.77 50.29
C VAL A 126 -27.16 -1.82 51.25
N ALA A 127 -25.94 -2.30 50.98
CA ALA A 127 -25.23 -3.25 51.83
C ALA A 127 -24.88 -2.67 53.21
N LEU A 128 -24.42 -1.41 53.27
CA LEU A 128 -24.17 -0.70 54.53
C LEU A 128 -25.45 -0.54 55.35
N GLN A 129 -26.56 -0.22 54.69
CA GLN A 129 -27.86 -0.05 55.34
C GLN A 129 -28.44 -1.38 55.83
N ILE A 130 -28.25 -2.47 55.08
CA ILE A 130 -28.54 -3.84 55.50
C ILE A 130 -27.76 -4.19 56.77
N ARG A 131 -26.45 -3.91 56.79
CA ARG A 131 -25.58 -4.17 57.96
C ARG A 131 -26.04 -3.40 59.19
N LYS A 132 -26.40 -2.12 59.04
CA LYS A 132 -26.91 -1.29 60.13
C LYS A 132 -28.27 -1.80 60.65
N ARG A 133 -29.22 -2.12 59.76
CA ARG A 133 -30.52 -2.66 60.16
C ARG A 133 -30.46 -4.05 60.79
N ARG A 134 -29.46 -4.87 60.43
CA ARG A 134 -29.18 -6.16 61.07
C ARG A 134 -28.76 -5.99 62.53
N GLN A 135 -28.01 -4.92 62.85
CA GLN A 135 -27.66 -4.58 64.24
C GLN A 135 -28.90 -4.09 65.02
N ASP A 136 -29.78 -3.33 64.38
CA ASP A 136 -30.98 -2.74 65.00
C ASP A 136 -32.21 -3.67 65.04
N LYS A 137 -32.11 -4.96 64.65
CA LYS A 137 -33.22 -5.94 64.53
C LYS A 137 -34.44 -5.42 63.72
N ARG A 138 -34.22 -4.58 62.71
CA ARG A 138 -35.28 -4.00 61.86
C ARG A 138 -35.60 -4.89 60.64
N PRO A 139 -36.82 -4.82 60.07
CA PRO A 139 -37.17 -5.59 58.88
C PRO A 139 -36.32 -5.18 57.66
N MET A 140 -35.88 -6.20 56.90
CA MET A 140 -34.87 -6.08 55.84
C MET A 140 -35.37 -6.44 54.43
N GLY A 141 -36.61 -6.90 54.29
CA GLY A 141 -37.16 -7.42 53.03
C GLY A 141 -37.08 -6.44 51.85
N LEU A 142 -37.36 -5.14 52.09
CA LEU A 142 -37.27 -4.10 51.05
C LEU A 142 -35.83 -3.88 50.54
N LEU A 143 -34.83 -3.95 51.43
CA LEU A 143 -33.42 -3.76 51.05
C LEU A 143 -32.88 -4.98 50.29
N LEU A 144 -33.33 -6.19 50.66
CA LEU A 144 -33.00 -7.41 49.94
C LEU A 144 -33.63 -7.40 48.53
N GLY A 145 -34.90 -6.98 48.41
CA GLY A 145 -35.56 -6.82 47.11
C GLY A 145 -34.86 -5.79 46.22
N LEU A 146 -34.46 -4.63 46.79
CA LEU A 146 -33.70 -3.61 46.07
C LEU A 146 -32.32 -4.12 45.62
N ALA A 147 -31.62 -4.90 46.44
CA ALA A 147 -30.34 -5.51 46.07
C ALA A 147 -30.51 -6.50 44.89
N VAL A 148 -31.53 -7.36 44.92
CA VAL A 148 -31.83 -8.28 43.81
C VAL A 148 -32.18 -7.51 42.53
N PHE A 149 -32.98 -6.44 42.65
CA PHE A 149 -33.32 -5.58 41.52
C PHE A 149 -32.09 -4.89 40.89
N LEU A 150 -31.18 -4.37 41.72
CA LEU A 150 -29.94 -3.76 41.23
C LEU A 150 -29.00 -4.78 40.57
N ILE A 151 -28.91 -6.00 41.09
CA ILE A 151 -28.13 -7.08 40.47
C ILE A 151 -28.74 -7.46 39.12
N ALA A 152 -30.05 -7.72 39.07
CA ALA A 152 -30.76 -8.03 37.83
C ALA A 152 -30.65 -6.89 36.81
N GLY A 153 -30.79 -5.63 37.25
CA GLY A 153 -30.62 -4.44 36.44
C GLY A 153 -29.20 -4.32 35.87
N SER A 154 -28.17 -4.64 36.65
CA SER A 154 -26.78 -4.59 36.16
C SER A 154 -26.51 -5.58 35.03
N VAL A 155 -27.08 -6.78 35.09
CA VAL A 155 -26.98 -7.80 34.03
C VAL A 155 -27.80 -7.38 32.81
N PHE A 156 -29.04 -6.94 33.03
CA PHE A 156 -29.96 -6.58 31.93
C PHE A 156 -29.49 -5.36 31.14
N LEU A 157 -28.90 -4.35 31.80
CA LEU A 157 -28.45 -3.11 31.16
C LEU A 157 -27.05 -3.19 30.53
N PHE A 158 -26.34 -4.32 30.72
CA PHE A 158 -24.97 -4.52 30.23
C PHE A 158 -24.78 -4.28 28.71
N PRO A 159 -25.69 -4.71 27.81
CA PRO A 159 -25.48 -4.48 26.38
C PRO A 159 -25.90 -3.09 25.89
N TYR A 160 -26.75 -2.35 26.62
CA TYR A 160 -27.48 -1.20 26.07
C TYR A 160 -26.81 0.17 26.28
N LEU A 161 -26.04 0.36 27.35
CA LEU A 161 -25.48 1.67 27.73
C LEU A 161 -23.97 1.59 27.93
N LYS A 162 -23.26 1.41 26.80
CA LYS A 162 -21.80 1.39 26.75
C LYS A 162 -21.26 2.75 26.32
N VAL A 163 -20.41 3.35 27.14
CA VAL A 163 -19.66 4.57 26.78
C VAL A 163 -18.25 4.14 26.37
N SER A 164 -17.81 4.60 25.20
CA SER A 164 -16.47 4.34 24.71
C SER A 164 -15.52 5.37 25.30
N VAL A 165 -14.57 4.92 26.12
CA VAL A 165 -13.54 5.77 26.71
C VAL A 165 -12.16 5.36 26.17
N ALA A 166 -11.24 6.32 26.11
CA ALA A 166 -9.85 6.01 25.75
C ALA A 166 -9.26 5.02 26.75
N ARG A 167 -8.67 3.94 26.24
CA ARG A 167 -8.03 2.93 27.07
C ARG A 167 -6.66 3.45 27.52
N PRO A 168 -6.32 3.38 28.82
CA PRO A 168 -4.98 3.66 29.29
C PRO A 168 -3.97 2.72 28.62
N SER A 169 -2.85 3.27 28.14
CA SER A 169 -1.78 2.53 27.46
C SER A 169 -1.26 1.33 28.25
N VAL A 170 -1.24 1.43 29.59
CA VAL A 170 -0.80 0.36 30.51
C VAL A 170 -1.66 -0.92 30.42
N ILE A 171 -2.91 -0.80 29.97
CA ILE A 171 -3.88 -1.90 29.89
C ILE A 171 -4.21 -2.24 28.43
N ALA A 172 -3.51 -1.63 27.46
CA ALA A 172 -3.71 -1.90 26.05
C ALA A 172 -3.34 -3.37 25.74
N PRO A 173 -4.24 -4.16 25.14
CA PRO A 173 -3.90 -5.52 24.75
C PRO A 173 -2.81 -5.49 23.68
N LYS A 174 -1.84 -6.41 23.76
CA LYS A 174 -0.87 -6.63 22.70
C LYS A 174 -1.60 -7.19 21.46
N MET A 175 -1.24 -6.68 20.28
CA MET A 175 -1.79 -7.15 19.02
C MET A 175 -1.34 -8.58 18.76
N LYS A 176 -2.17 -9.40 18.09
CA LYS A 176 -1.74 -10.74 17.71
C LYS A 176 -0.71 -10.66 16.58
N ASN A 177 0.33 -11.49 16.63
CA ASN A 177 1.39 -11.48 15.62
C ASN A 177 0.85 -11.62 14.18
N LYS A 178 -0.18 -12.46 13.95
CA LYS A 178 -0.80 -12.61 12.62
C LYS A 178 -1.43 -11.30 12.10
N GLU A 179 -2.07 -10.54 12.98
CA GLU A 179 -2.66 -9.23 12.64
C GLU A 179 -1.55 -8.21 12.37
N ALA A 180 -0.50 -8.19 13.19
CA ALA A 180 0.66 -7.33 13.02
C ALA A 180 1.36 -7.57 11.66
N VAL A 181 1.54 -8.83 11.26
CA VAL A 181 2.11 -9.18 9.95
C VAL A 181 1.21 -8.70 8.80
N SER A 182 -0.12 -8.79 8.95
CA SER A 182 -1.07 -8.27 7.96
C SER A 182 -1.00 -6.74 7.82
N VAL A 183 -0.76 -6.04 8.94
CA VAL A 183 -0.52 -4.59 8.95
C VAL A 183 0.75 -4.29 8.18
N LEU A 184 1.88 -4.95 8.51
CA LEU A 184 3.15 -4.76 7.81
C LEU A 184 3.02 -5.00 6.30
N HIS A 185 2.38 -6.10 5.89
CA HIS A 185 2.16 -6.41 4.47
C HIS A 185 1.40 -5.31 3.74
N SER A 186 0.34 -4.78 4.37
CA SER A 186 -0.46 -3.70 3.82
C SER A 186 0.34 -2.41 3.69
N LEU A 187 1.14 -2.06 4.70
CA LEU A 187 1.99 -0.88 4.70
C LEU A 187 3.08 -0.97 3.62
N LEU A 188 3.82 -2.08 3.54
CA LEU A 188 4.84 -2.28 2.51
C LEU A 188 4.22 -2.17 1.11
N LYS A 189 3.10 -2.85 0.87
CA LYS A 189 2.38 -2.78 -0.41
C LYS A 189 1.98 -1.34 -0.76
N ASN A 190 1.50 -0.57 0.22
CA ASN A 190 1.14 0.83 0.03
C ASN A 190 2.37 1.70 -0.32
N ILE A 191 3.51 1.51 0.34
CA ILE A 191 4.75 2.24 0.01
C ILE A 191 5.13 2.02 -1.45
N TYR A 192 5.23 0.76 -1.89
CA TYR A 192 5.56 0.45 -3.28
C TYR A 192 4.53 0.99 -4.29
N ARG A 193 3.23 0.92 -3.96
CA ARG A 193 2.14 1.45 -4.80
C ARG A 193 2.11 2.98 -4.87
N SER A 194 2.63 3.67 -3.86
CA SER A 194 2.67 5.14 -3.86
C SER A 194 3.50 5.68 -5.05
N PHE A 195 4.44 4.88 -5.56
CA PHE A 195 5.26 5.22 -6.72
C PHE A 195 4.62 4.87 -8.07
N ASP A 196 3.43 4.27 -8.10
CA ASP A 196 2.68 4.10 -9.34
C ASP A 196 2.10 5.45 -9.82
N PHE A 197 1.92 6.42 -8.92
CA PHE A 197 1.42 7.78 -9.19
C PHE A 197 2.47 8.64 -9.92
N ARG A 198 2.02 9.63 -10.72
CA ARG A 198 2.89 10.43 -11.61
C ARG A 198 3.31 11.75 -10.99
N GLU A 199 2.38 12.46 -10.37
CA GLU A 199 2.66 13.78 -9.79
C GLU A 199 3.40 13.62 -8.47
N GLU A 200 4.42 14.47 -8.24
CA GLU A 200 5.26 14.39 -7.04
C GLU A 200 4.44 14.56 -5.76
N GLU A 201 3.45 15.45 -5.78
CA GLU A 201 2.51 15.68 -4.68
C GLU A 201 1.67 14.44 -4.38
N ASP A 202 1.12 13.78 -5.42
CA ASP A 202 0.37 12.54 -5.25
C ASP A 202 1.24 11.43 -4.64
N VAL A 203 2.49 11.27 -5.11
CA VAL A 203 3.40 10.26 -4.56
C VAL A 203 3.62 10.51 -3.07
N TYR A 204 3.88 11.77 -2.68
CA TYR A 204 4.15 12.15 -1.31
C TYR A 204 2.92 11.93 -0.40
N ASP A 205 1.73 12.35 -0.84
CA ASP A 205 0.48 12.16 -0.10
C ASP A 205 0.12 10.68 0.09
N ARG A 206 0.40 9.85 -0.92
CA ARG A 206 0.19 8.40 -0.86
C ARG A 206 1.20 7.75 0.08
N LEU A 207 2.47 8.15 0.05
CA LEU A 207 3.45 7.72 1.03
C LEU A 207 3.03 8.10 2.45
N ALA A 208 2.51 9.31 2.66
CA ALA A 208 2.03 9.79 3.95
C ALA A 208 0.88 8.95 4.55
N THR A 209 0.23 8.10 3.74
CA THR A 209 -0.78 7.16 4.20
C THR A 209 -0.18 5.96 4.94
N SER A 210 1.10 5.65 4.74
CA SER A 210 1.75 4.46 5.30
C SER A 210 3.16 4.68 5.86
N ALA A 211 3.77 5.84 5.64
CA ALA A 211 4.99 6.29 6.29
C ALA A 211 4.77 7.65 6.97
N SER A 212 5.63 7.98 7.93
CA SER A 212 5.62 9.28 8.62
C SER A 212 7.01 9.66 9.12
N GLY A 213 7.17 10.92 9.52
CA GLY A 213 8.44 11.44 10.02
C GLY A 213 9.50 11.53 8.91
N ASP A 214 10.76 11.47 9.32
CA ASP A 214 11.91 11.61 8.42
C ASP A 214 11.96 10.46 7.39
N LEU A 215 11.55 9.25 7.78
CA LEU A 215 11.48 8.10 6.89
C LEU A 215 10.65 8.35 5.63
N LEU A 216 9.53 9.09 5.75
CA LEU A 216 8.70 9.43 4.59
C LEU A 216 9.52 10.23 3.57
N ALA A 217 10.20 11.27 4.04
CA ALA A 217 11.03 12.13 3.20
C ALA A 217 12.20 11.33 2.60
N ASP A 218 12.84 10.47 3.38
CA ASP A 218 13.96 9.63 2.93
C ASP A 218 13.54 8.66 1.83
N ILE A 219 12.44 7.93 2.02
CA ILE A 219 11.88 7.01 1.02
C ILE A 219 11.54 7.78 -0.27
N TYR A 220 10.91 8.95 -0.16
CA TYR A 220 10.58 9.78 -1.30
C TYR A 220 11.84 10.24 -2.07
N LEU A 221 12.82 10.81 -1.37
CA LEU A 221 14.05 11.34 -1.96
C LEU A 221 14.92 10.24 -2.57
N GLN A 222 15.08 9.11 -1.87
CA GLN A 222 15.85 7.97 -2.36
C GLN A 222 15.23 7.39 -3.64
N ASN A 223 13.91 7.20 -3.66
CA ASN A 223 13.22 6.70 -4.84
C ASN A 223 13.32 7.69 -6.00
N ARG A 224 13.10 8.99 -5.75
CA ARG A 224 13.26 10.05 -6.74
C ARG A 224 14.65 10.05 -7.38
N LYS A 225 15.71 9.92 -6.57
CA LYS A 225 17.09 9.84 -7.09
C LYS A 225 17.29 8.65 -8.00
N SER A 226 16.72 7.48 -7.66
CA SER A 226 16.75 6.28 -8.50
C SER A 226 15.93 6.42 -9.79
N LEU A 227 14.78 7.09 -9.71
CA LEU A 227 13.91 7.34 -10.86
C LEU A 227 14.44 8.40 -11.80
N VAL A 228 15.11 9.47 -11.35
CA VAL A 228 15.72 10.47 -12.26
C VAL A 228 16.76 9.82 -13.18
N VAL A 229 17.55 8.88 -12.65
CA VAL A 229 18.50 8.08 -13.45
C VAL A 229 17.77 7.17 -14.45
N THR A 230 16.59 6.67 -14.09
CA THR A 230 15.78 5.75 -14.92
C THR A 230 14.89 6.49 -15.95
N GLN A 231 14.40 7.69 -15.61
CA GLN A 231 13.56 8.58 -16.42
C GLN A 231 14.38 9.30 -17.49
N ALA A 232 15.69 9.43 -17.31
CA ALA A 232 16.60 9.74 -18.41
C ALA A 232 16.40 8.76 -19.59
N GLY A 233 15.80 7.58 -19.33
CA GLY A 233 15.36 6.51 -20.24
C GLY A 233 13.89 6.54 -20.74
N GLY A 234 13.02 7.43 -20.25
CA GLY A 234 11.56 7.35 -20.49
C GLY A 234 10.92 6.09 -19.90
N ALA A 235 11.63 5.41 -19.00
CA ALA A 235 11.27 4.12 -18.46
C ALA A 235 10.52 4.30 -17.14
N ARG A 236 9.40 3.59 -16.98
CA ARG A 236 8.63 3.64 -15.73
C ARG A 236 8.71 2.30 -15.02
N ALA A 237 9.23 2.34 -13.80
CA ALA A 237 9.15 1.22 -12.88
C ALA A 237 7.73 1.12 -12.34
N ARG A 238 7.18 -0.09 -12.32
CA ARG A 238 5.91 -0.41 -11.71
C ARG A 238 6.07 -1.65 -10.86
N VAL A 239 5.65 -1.58 -9.60
CA VAL A 239 5.74 -2.74 -8.71
C VAL A 239 4.58 -3.68 -9.01
N LYS A 240 4.90 -4.95 -9.22
CA LYS A 240 3.94 -6.01 -9.52
C LYS A 240 3.54 -6.75 -8.24
N GLU A 241 4.51 -7.03 -7.38
CA GLU A 241 4.32 -7.92 -6.25
C GLU A 241 5.24 -7.56 -5.08
N VAL A 242 4.71 -7.76 -3.87
CA VAL A 242 5.44 -7.67 -2.60
C VAL A 242 5.08 -8.91 -1.80
N GLU A 243 6.08 -9.73 -1.50
CA GLU A 243 5.93 -11.03 -0.86
C GLU A 243 6.81 -11.08 0.40
N ILE A 244 6.19 -11.27 1.57
CA ILE A 244 6.92 -11.46 2.83
C ILE A 244 7.40 -12.92 2.87
N LEU A 245 8.71 -13.12 3.02
CA LEU A 245 9.34 -14.44 3.12
C LEU A 245 9.43 -14.90 4.56
N ASP A 246 9.84 -14.01 5.45
CA ASP A 246 9.99 -14.28 6.88
C ASP A 246 9.75 -13.00 7.69
N VAL A 247 9.24 -13.14 8.91
CA VAL A 247 8.96 -12.02 9.79
C VAL A 247 8.90 -12.43 11.25
N ALA A 248 9.71 -11.76 12.08
CA ALA A 248 9.56 -11.77 13.52
C ALA A 248 8.93 -10.45 13.99
N VAL A 249 8.05 -10.53 14.99
CA VAL A 249 7.32 -9.39 15.56
C VAL A 249 7.68 -9.24 17.03
N GLU A 250 8.12 -8.05 17.39
CA GLU A 250 8.37 -7.63 18.77
C GLU A 250 7.45 -6.44 19.10
N HIS A 251 6.86 -6.46 20.29
CA HIS A 251 6.05 -5.33 20.78
C HIS A 251 6.94 -4.45 21.64
N LEU A 252 6.98 -3.16 21.33
CA LEU A 252 7.76 -2.20 22.08
C LEU A 252 7.07 -1.91 23.41
N ASP A 253 7.76 -2.17 24.53
CA ASP A 253 7.18 -1.99 25.87
C ASP A 253 7.15 -0.52 26.31
N ASP A 254 8.01 0.32 25.74
CA ASP A 254 8.08 1.77 25.98
C ASP A 254 7.06 2.57 25.18
N ARG A 255 6.53 2.01 24.09
CA ARG A 255 5.60 2.68 23.17
C ARG A 255 4.28 1.93 23.05
N PRO A 256 3.16 2.51 23.49
CA PRO A 256 1.85 1.89 23.32
C PRO A 256 1.55 1.74 21.83
N LEU A 257 1.23 0.52 21.39
CA LEU A 257 1.04 0.19 19.97
C LEU A 257 2.28 0.43 19.10
N GLY A 258 3.48 0.33 19.67
CA GLY A 258 4.72 0.24 18.92
C GLY A 258 5.03 -1.21 18.56
N LEU A 259 5.33 -1.46 17.29
CA LEU A 259 5.71 -2.76 16.76
C LEU A 259 7.07 -2.65 16.09
N LEU A 260 7.98 -3.57 16.40
CA LEU A 260 9.24 -3.75 15.71
C LEU A 260 9.19 -5.06 14.94
N PHE A 261 9.46 -4.98 13.64
CA PHE A 261 9.51 -6.14 12.77
C PHE A 261 10.94 -6.38 12.30
N TYR A 262 11.38 -7.63 12.38
CA TYR A 262 12.54 -8.11 11.63
C TYR A 262 11.99 -8.86 10.44
N ALA A 263 12.01 -8.24 9.26
CA ALA A 263 11.29 -8.74 8.10
C ALA A 263 12.22 -8.98 6.93
N LYS A 264 11.96 -10.09 6.23
CA LYS A 264 12.56 -10.43 4.96
C LYS A 264 11.45 -10.51 3.91
N TRP A 265 11.56 -9.73 2.84
CA TRP A 265 10.55 -9.71 1.79
C TRP A 265 11.19 -9.56 0.41
N THR A 266 10.42 -9.86 -0.62
CA THR A 266 10.79 -9.57 -2.00
C THR A 266 9.85 -8.56 -2.61
N ALA A 267 10.40 -7.68 -3.44
CA ALA A 267 9.64 -6.77 -4.29
C ALA A 267 10.00 -7.04 -5.74
N MET A 268 8.99 -7.33 -6.55
CA MET A 268 9.13 -7.51 -7.99
C MET A 268 8.59 -6.30 -8.71
N GLY A 269 9.44 -5.63 -9.49
CA GLY A 269 9.09 -4.50 -10.33
C GLY A 269 9.34 -4.79 -11.80
N THR A 270 8.55 -4.15 -12.65
CA THR A 270 8.77 -4.13 -14.10
C THR A 270 9.12 -2.73 -14.55
N VAL A 271 10.18 -2.58 -15.34
CA VAL A 271 10.56 -1.34 -16.01
C VAL A 271 10.32 -1.51 -17.50
N GLY A 272 9.44 -0.70 -18.08
CA GLY A 272 9.22 -0.69 -19.53
C GLY A 272 10.22 0.21 -20.23
N HIS A 273 10.92 -0.31 -21.24
CA HIS A 273 11.63 0.46 -22.26
C HIS A 273 10.91 0.32 -23.61
N TRP A 274 11.27 1.13 -24.59
CA TRP A 274 10.71 1.00 -25.93
C TRP A 274 10.90 -0.43 -26.47
N GLY A 275 9.78 -1.11 -26.75
CA GLY A 275 9.77 -2.45 -27.34
C GLY A 275 10.06 -3.63 -26.40
N HIS A 276 10.33 -3.43 -25.10
CA HIS A 276 10.52 -4.54 -24.15
C HIS A 276 10.34 -4.14 -22.68
N ILE A 277 9.97 -5.11 -21.83
CA ILE A 277 9.81 -4.92 -20.39
C ILE A 277 10.92 -5.70 -19.68
N HIS A 278 11.63 -5.05 -18.76
CA HIS A 278 12.53 -5.73 -17.84
C HIS A 278 11.85 -5.98 -16.51
N THR A 279 11.86 -7.23 -16.06
CA THR A 279 11.47 -7.58 -14.70
C THR A 279 12.70 -7.58 -13.80
N ARG A 280 12.57 -7.00 -12.61
CA ARG A 280 13.57 -7.04 -11.55
C ARG A 280 12.90 -7.55 -10.28
N LYS A 281 13.53 -8.49 -9.59
CA LYS A 281 13.10 -8.93 -8.26
C LYS A 281 14.25 -8.65 -7.29
N ASN A 282 13.97 -7.91 -6.24
CA ASN A 282 14.91 -7.63 -5.17
C ASN A 282 14.38 -8.24 -3.88
N GLN A 283 15.29 -8.82 -3.10
CA GLN A 283 15.05 -9.26 -1.74
C GLN A 283 15.61 -8.21 -0.78
N TYR A 284 14.86 -7.93 0.27
CA TYR A 284 15.20 -7.00 1.32
C TYR A 284 15.15 -7.71 2.66
N GLU A 285 16.03 -7.30 3.56
CA GLU A 285 16.02 -7.64 4.97
C GLU A 285 16.20 -6.36 5.78
N ALA A 286 15.29 -6.09 6.72
CA ALA A 286 15.31 -4.85 7.47
C ALA A 286 14.66 -4.99 8.85
N LYS A 287 15.00 -4.07 9.74
CA LYS A 287 14.19 -3.76 10.92
C LYS A 287 13.22 -2.64 10.58
N ILE A 288 11.94 -2.83 10.92
CA ILE A 288 10.88 -1.90 10.55
C ILE A 288 10.10 -1.55 11.81
N THR A 289 10.08 -0.27 12.17
CA THR A 289 9.29 0.24 13.29
C THR A 289 7.96 0.76 12.76
N VAL A 290 6.86 0.28 13.36
CA VAL A 290 5.49 0.63 12.99
C VAL A 290 4.75 1.12 14.22
N GLU A 291 4.08 2.26 14.08
CA GLU A 291 3.38 2.92 15.18
C GLU A 291 2.01 3.45 14.73
N SER A 292 1.16 3.75 15.71
CA SER A 292 -0.10 4.46 15.48
C SER A 292 0.14 5.96 15.44
N VAL A 293 -0.10 6.59 14.29
CA VAL A 293 -0.01 8.04 14.11
C VAL A 293 -1.38 8.56 13.70
N GLY A 294 -2.08 9.24 14.60
CA GLY A 294 -3.42 9.79 14.33
C GLY A 294 -4.48 8.71 14.07
N GLY A 295 -4.39 7.55 14.74
CA GLY A 295 -5.36 6.46 14.61
C GLY A 295 -5.17 5.59 13.37
N VAL A 296 -4.08 5.76 12.63
CA VAL A 296 -3.68 4.88 11.52
C VAL A 296 -2.28 4.32 11.76
N TRP A 297 -2.06 3.10 11.30
CA TRP A 297 -0.75 2.46 11.33
C TRP A 297 0.16 3.07 10.27
N LYS A 298 1.41 3.39 10.64
CA LYS A 298 2.44 3.88 9.74
C LYS A 298 3.80 3.31 10.09
N ILE A 299 4.65 3.15 9.09
CA ILE A 299 6.08 2.91 9.26
C ILE A 299 6.73 4.24 9.67
N THR A 300 7.37 4.26 10.83
CA THR A 300 8.05 5.45 11.37
C THR A 300 9.56 5.38 11.22
N ASP A 301 10.12 4.17 11.16
CA ASP A 301 11.55 3.96 10.98
C ASP A 301 11.83 2.64 10.23
N LEU A 302 12.94 2.62 9.47
CA LEU A 302 13.38 1.46 8.70
C LEU A 302 14.91 1.41 8.64
N GLU A 303 15.49 0.37 9.22
CA GLU A 303 16.92 0.07 9.19
C GLU A 303 17.17 -1.08 8.20
N LEU A 304 17.67 -0.77 6.99
CA LEU A 304 17.98 -1.77 5.98
C LEU A 304 19.24 -2.56 6.38
N ILE A 305 19.11 -3.89 6.49
CA ILE A 305 20.20 -4.81 6.81
C ILE A 305 20.85 -5.34 5.53
N GLU A 306 20.03 -5.82 4.59
CA GLU A 306 20.51 -6.38 3.32
C GLU A 306 19.56 -6.03 2.17
N GLU A 307 20.12 -5.66 1.02
CA GLU A 307 19.43 -5.64 -0.27
C GLU A 307 20.18 -6.55 -1.25
N LYS A 308 19.46 -7.53 -1.82
CA LYS A 308 20.00 -8.48 -2.78
C LYS A 308 19.12 -8.58 -4.01
N ARG A 309 19.71 -8.33 -5.18
CA ARG A 309 19.04 -8.62 -6.46
C ARG A 309 18.99 -10.12 -6.70
N ILE A 310 17.81 -10.63 -7.04
CA ILE A 310 17.57 -12.04 -7.36
C ILE A 310 17.01 -12.20 -8.77
N ASP A 311 17.30 -13.34 -9.40
CA ASP A 311 16.78 -13.65 -10.74
C ASP A 311 15.28 -13.97 -10.62
N PRO A 312 14.38 -13.20 -11.27
CA PRO A 312 12.94 -13.45 -11.23
C PRO A 312 12.52 -14.80 -11.82
N TYR A 313 13.37 -15.45 -12.62
CA TYR A 313 13.09 -16.75 -13.25
C TYR A 313 13.85 -17.92 -12.63
N ALA A 314 14.63 -17.69 -11.57
CA ALA A 314 15.29 -18.77 -10.87
C ALA A 314 14.25 -19.68 -10.20
N GLN A 315 14.27 -20.97 -10.58
CA GLN A 315 13.50 -22.00 -9.88
C GLN A 315 13.95 -22.07 -8.42
N PRO A 316 13.04 -22.26 -7.45
CA PRO A 316 13.42 -22.55 -6.07
C PRO A 316 14.38 -23.74 -6.08
N LYS A 317 15.56 -23.59 -5.47
CA LYS A 317 16.39 -24.77 -5.19
C LYS A 317 15.59 -25.65 -4.23
N ALA A 318 15.29 -26.87 -4.68
CA ALA A 318 14.66 -27.92 -3.88
C ALA A 318 15.53 -28.27 -2.66
#